data_AF-A0A919T3N6-F1
#
_entry.id   AF-A0A919T3N6-F1
#
_cell.length_a   1.000
_cell.length_b   1.000
_cell.length_c   1.000
_cell.angle_alpha   90.00
_cell.angle_beta   90.00
_cell.angle_gamma   90.00
#
_symmetry.space_group_name_H-M   'P 1'
#
loop_
_entity.id
_entity.type
_entity.pdbx_description
1 polymer ?
#
loop_
_entity_poly.entity_id
_entity_poly.type
_entity_poly.pdbx_seq_one_letter_code
_entity_poly.pdbx_strand_id
1 'polypeptide(L)'
;MLAEAGLLDGRRATTHWAHTALMQRRYPAVRVDPGVLYVDDTDVLTSAGKAAGMDLCLHLVRQDHGTAVANTLARTLVVPPHRPGGQAQFIPAAVAHGAGHVLGDVLPWALDRLDRPTTVRDLAREARMSCAATSAGSSAYPRKPIAAPSAPVRTTGPGRRSGSPAGRRPG
;
A
#
# COMPACT_ATOMS: atom_id res chain seq x y z
N MET A 1 15.29 -16.20 15.11
CA MET A 1 15.40 -17.58 14.60
C MET A 1 16.08 -17.67 13.24
N LEU A 2 15.53 -17.19 12.11
CA LEU A 2 16.26 -17.27 10.81
C LEU A 2 17.54 -16.41 10.75
N ALA A 3 17.48 -15.15 11.20
CA ALA A 3 18.67 -14.28 11.25
C ALA A 3 19.71 -14.77 12.27
N GLU A 4 19.24 -15.30 13.40
CA GLU A 4 20.06 -15.92 14.45
C GLU A 4 20.86 -17.12 13.92
N ALA A 5 20.29 -17.86 12.97
CA ALA A 5 20.91 -19.00 12.32
C ALA A 5 21.85 -18.59 11.16
N GLY A 6 22.04 -17.29 10.89
CA GLY A 6 22.86 -16.79 9.77
C GLY A 6 22.23 -16.97 8.39
N LEU A 7 21.00 -17.49 8.30
CA LEU A 7 20.34 -17.81 7.03
C LEU A 7 19.87 -16.56 6.26
N LEU A 8 19.94 -15.38 6.88
CA LEU A 8 19.50 -14.10 6.29
C LEU A 8 20.67 -13.15 5.99
N ASP A 9 21.92 -13.56 6.18
CA ASP A 9 23.07 -12.70 5.97
C ASP A 9 23.21 -12.31 4.50
N GLY A 10 23.30 -11.00 4.23
CA GLY A 10 23.35 -10.43 2.88
C GLY A 10 22.01 -10.40 2.12
N ARG A 11 20.96 -11.01 2.70
CA ARG A 11 19.65 -11.21 2.07
C ARG A 11 18.66 -10.13 2.47
N ARG A 12 17.62 -9.96 1.66
CA ARG A 12 16.51 -9.05 1.97
C ARG A 12 15.47 -9.81 2.77
N ALA A 13 15.01 -9.22 3.87
CA ALA A 13 14.03 -9.84 4.75
C ALA A 13 13.05 -8.81 5.32
N THR A 14 11.85 -9.24 5.68
CA THR A 14 10.89 -8.43 6.43
C THR A 14 10.50 -9.13 7.73
N THR A 15 10.02 -8.33 8.68
CA THR A 15 9.35 -8.80 9.89
C THR A 15 8.27 -7.79 10.27
N HIS A 16 7.51 -8.08 11.31
CA HIS A 16 6.51 -7.16 11.81
C HIS A 16 7.13 -5.79 12.11
N TRP A 17 6.52 -4.70 11.62
CA TRP A 17 7.05 -3.33 11.66
C TRP A 17 7.67 -2.96 13.02
N ALA A 18 7.01 -3.32 14.13
CA ALA A 18 7.45 -3.03 15.50
C ALA A 18 8.83 -3.62 15.86
N HIS A 19 9.27 -4.66 15.14
CA HIS A 19 10.52 -5.38 15.41
C HIS A 19 11.59 -5.13 14.34
N THR A 20 11.30 -4.38 13.27
CA THR A 20 12.22 -4.18 12.14
C THR A 20 13.49 -3.46 12.57
N ALA A 21 13.37 -2.39 13.35
CA ALA A 21 14.51 -1.65 13.90
C ALA A 21 15.38 -2.51 14.84
N LEU A 22 14.74 -3.34 15.67
CA LEU A 22 15.45 -4.27 16.56
C LEU A 22 16.21 -5.33 15.76
N MET A 23 15.57 -5.91 14.75
CA MET A 23 16.16 -6.92 13.88
C MET A 23 17.36 -6.36 13.11
N GLN A 24 17.23 -5.16 12.52
CA GLN A 24 18.32 -4.51 11.78
C GLN A 24 19.52 -4.21 12.67
N ARG A 25 19.28 -3.78 13.93
CA ARG A 25 20.36 -3.53 14.90
C ARG A 25 21.07 -4.80 15.34
N ARG A 26 20.34 -5.89 15.55
CA ARG A 26 20.89 -7.15 16.05
C ARG A 26 21.59 -7.97 14.96
N TYR A 27 21.15 -7.84 13.71
CA TYR A 27 21.67 -8.56 12.55
C TYR A 27 21.99 -7.59 11.41
N PRO A 28 23.10 -6.83 11.51
CA PRO A 28 23.42 -5.77 10.54
C PRO A 28 23.72 -6.28 9.13
N ALA A 29 24.05 -7.57 8.97
CA ALA A 29 24.23 -8.20 7.66
C ALA A 29 22.91 -8.43 6.91
N VAL A 30 21.77 -8.42 7.61
CA VAL A 30 20.44 -8.58 7.00
C VAL A 30 19.96 -7.23 6.46
N ARG A 31 19.41 -7.21 5.25
CA ARG A 31 18.76 -6.04 4.66
C ARG A 31 17.28 -6.05 5.05
N VAL A 32 16.94 -5.42 6.18
CA VAL A 32 15.57 -5.43 6.70
C VAL A 32 14.71 -4.39 5.97
N ASP A 33 13.62 -4.85 5.35
CA ASP A 33 12.64 -4.00 4.68
C ASP A 33 11.36 -3.89 5.55
N PRO A 34 11.10 -2.74 6.19
CA PRO A 34 9.92 -2.56 7.03
C PRO A 34 8.64 -2.26 6.24
N GLY A 35 8.76 -1.99 4.94
CA GLY A 35 7.68 -1.46 4.10
C GLY A 35 6.90 -2.52 3.34
N VAL A 36 7.16 -3.81 3.57
CA VAL A 36 6.58 -4.90 2.76
C VAL A 36 5.93 -5.97 3.62
N LEU A 37 4.87 -6.59 3.09
CA LEU A 37 4.17 -7.70 3.73
C LEU A 37 5.02 -8.96 3.74
N TYR A 38 5.63 -9.30 2.61
CA TYR A 38 6.52 -10.44 2.54
C TYR A 38 7.63 -10.18 1.52
N VAL A 39 8.77 -10.81 1.76
CA VAL A 39 9.89 -10.86 0.82
C VAL A 39 10.04 -12.31 0.39
N ASP A 40 10.12 -12.48 -0.91
CA ASP A 40 10.54 -13.73 -1.55
C ASP A 40 11.99 -13.54 -2.02
N ASP A 41 12.93 -14.21 -1.35
CA ASP A 41 14.35 -14.22 -1.68
C ASP A 41 14.79 -15.64 -2.07
N THR A 42 14.11 -16.17 -3.10
CA THR A 42 14.36 -17.46 -3.80
C THR A 42 14.23 -18.71 -2.93
N ASP A 43 15.14 -18.93 -1.99
CA ASP A 43 15.20 -20.08 -1.09
C ASP A 43 14.78 -19.74 0.34
N VAL A 44 14.65 -18.45 0.67
CA VAL A 44 14.14 -17.99 1.97
C VAL A 44 13.08 -16.93 1.78
N LEU A 45 11.91 -17.16 2.36
CA LEU A 45 10.80 -16.23 2.34
C LEU A 45 10.49 -15.75 3.76
N THR A 46 10.23 -14.45 3.91
CA THR A 46 9.95 -13.83 5.21
C THR A 46 8.68 -13.00 5.13
N SER A 47 7.93 -12.92 6.24
CA SER A 47 6.67 -12.18 6.30
C SER A 47 6.60 -11.23 7.51
N ALA A 48 5.82 -10.18 7.35
CA ALA A 48 5.58 -9.10 8.30
C ALA A 48 4.69 -9.48 9.50
N GLY A 49 4.44 -10.78 9.73
CA GLY A 49 3.59 -11.28 10.81
C GLY A 49 2.35 -12.02 10.30
N LYS A 50 1.37 -12.21 11.19
CA LYS A 50 0.30 -13.22 11.03
C LYS A 50 -0.49 -13.09 9.73
N ALA A 51 -1.03 -11.90 9.43
CA ALA A 51 -1.82 -11.68 8.21
C ALA A 51 -0.96 -11.81 6.95
N ALA A 52 0.23 -11.24 6.97
CA ALA A 52 1.18 -11.33 5.87
C ALA A 52 1.71 -12.76 5.64
N GLY A 53 1.70 -13.60 6.68
CA GLY A 53 1.99 -15.03 6.56
C GLY A 53 0.95 -15.75 5.70
N MET A 54 -0.34 -15.39 5.82
CA MET A 54 -1.37 -15.95 4.92
C MET A 54 -1.16 -15.49 3.48
N ASP A 55 -0.82 -14.22 3.28
CA ASP A 55 -0.48 -13.67 1.96
C ASP A 55 0.71 -14.43 1.33
N LEU A 56 1.73 -14.73 2.15
CA LEU A 56 2.91 -15.51 1.75
C LEU A 56 2.56 -16.97 1.41
N CYS A 57 1.71 -17.63 2.19
CA CYS A 57 1.25 -18.99 1.88
C CYS A 57 0.48 -19.02 0.55
N LEU A 58 -0.39 -18.05 0.29
CA LEU A 58 -1.10 -17.94 -0.98
C LEU A 58 -0.17 -17.62 -2.15
N HIS A 59 0.92 -16.88 -1.91
CA HIS A 59 1.98 -16.66 -2.89
C HIS A 59 2.68 -17.98 -3.27
N LEU A 60 3.06 -18.80 -2.29
CA LEU A 60 3.65 -20.12 -2.53
C LEU A 60 2.71 -21.04 -3.31
N VAL A 61 1.45 -21.18 -2.88
CA VAL A 61 0.45 -21.98 -3.60
C VAL A 61 0.26 -21.50 -5.05
N ARG A 62 0.37 -20.18 -5.29
CA ARG A 62 0.29 -19.62 -6.64
C ARG A 62 1.51 -19.99 -7.49
N GLN A 63 2.72 -20.02 -6.91
CA GLN A 63 3.93 -20.46 -7.60
C GLN A 63 3.85 -21.95 -7.96
N ASP A 64 3.42 -22.79 -7.02
CA ASP A 64 3.48 -24.25 -7.16
C ASP A 64 2.30 -24.85 -7.93
N HIS A 65 1.11 -24.26 -7.79
CA HIS A 65 -0.16 -24.81 -8.29
C HIS A 65 -0.94 -23.85 -9.19
N GLY A 66 -0.39 -22.66 -9.45
CA GLY A 66 -0.99 -21.66 -10.31
C GLY A 66 -2.11 -20.84 -9.67
N THR A 67 -2.52 -19.79 -10.38
CA THR A 67 -3.45 -18.76 -9.89
C THR A 67 -4.86 -19.29 -9.61
N ALA A 68 -5.35 -20.28 -10.37
CA ALA A 68 -6.70 -20.81 -10.19
C ALA A 68 -6.87 -21.52 -8.83
N VAL A 69 -5.88 -22.32 -8.43
CA VAL A 69 -5.86 -23.04 -7.16
C VAL A 69 -5.73 -22.05 -6.00
N ALA A 70 -4.78 -21.11 -6.09
CA ALA A 70 -4.59 -20.08 -5.08
C ALA A 70 -5.85 -19.22 -4.84
N ASN A 71 -6.54 -18.83 -5.92
CA ASN A 71 -7.78 -18.05 -5.81
C ASN A 71 -8.92 -18.86 -5.17
N THR A 72 -8.97 -20.16 -5.41
CA THR A 72 -9.95 -21.05 -4.78
C THR A 72 -9.68 -21.17 -3.29
N LEU A 73 -8.43 -21.38 -2.90
CA LEU A 73 -8.01 -21.43 -1.51
C LEU A 73 -8.30 -20.10 -0.78
N ALA A 74 -7.99 -18.96 -1.40
CA ALA A 74 -8.27 -17.65 -0.81
C ALA A 74 -9.76 -17.42 -0.52
N ARG A 75 -10.66 -17.87 -1.41
CA ARG A 75 -12.11 -17.82 -1.17
C ARG A 75 -12.52 -18.70 0.01
N THR A 76 -11.99 -19.91 0.11
CA THR A 76 -12.24 -20.81 1.25
C THR A 76 -11.77 -20.21 2.57
N LEU A 77 -10.62 -19.52 2.55
CA LEU A 77 -10.05 -18.86 3.72
C LEU A 77 -10.68 -17.48 4.02
N VAL A 78 -11.60 -16.99 3.18
CA VAL A 78 -12.25 -15.68 3.31
C VAL A 78 -11.22 -14.54 3.39
N VAL A 79 -10.18 -14.61 2.56
CA VAL A 79 -9.14 -13.58 2.43
C VAL A 79 -9.08 -13.03 1.01
N PRO A 80 -8.52 -11.81 0.81
CA PRO A 80 -8.31 -11.30 -0.54
C PRO A 80 -7.47 -12.27 -1.39
N PRO A 81 -7.84 -12.50 -2.66
CA PRO A 81 -7.18 -13.49 -3.51
C PRO A 81 -5.73 -13.14 -3.84
N HIS A 82 -5.38 -11.86 -3.82
CA HIS A 82 -4.02 -11.41 -4.03
C HIS A 82 -3.77 -10.07 -3.32
N ARG A 83 -2.78 -10.08 -2.44
CA ARG A 83 -2.09 -8.88 -1.96
C ARG A 83 -0.63 -9.01 -2.38
N PRO A 84 -0.08 -8.06 -3.15
CA PRO A 84 1.31 -8.16 -3.57
C PRO A 84 2.24 -8.00 -2.36
N GLY A 85 3.34 -8.76 -2.34
CA GLY A 85 4.29 -8.72 -1.22
C GLY A 85 4.84 -7.32 -0.92
N GLY A 86 5.03 -6.50 -1.98
CA GLY A 86 5.45 -5.11 -1.88
C GLY A 86 4.40 -4.13 -1.34
N GLN A 87 3.20 -4.60 -0.98
CA GLN A 87 2.22 -3.75 -0.31
C GLN A 87 2.75 -3.29 1.06
N ALA A 88 2.49 -2.03 1.40
CA ALA A 88 2.84 -1.47 2.69
C ALA A 88 2.19 -2.24 3.85
N GLN A 89 2.95 -2.43 4.94
CA GLN A 89 2.37 -2.81 6.22
C GLN A 89 1.43 -1.69 6.71
N PHE A 90 0.42 -2.05 7.51
CA PHE A 90 -0.34 -1.08 8.29
C PHE A 90 0.53 -0.55 9.43
N ILE A 91 1.45 0.35 9.08
CA ILE A 91 2.24 1.12 10.04
C ILE A 91 1.32 2.26 10.49
N PRO A 92 1.03 2.40 11.80
CA PRO A 92 0.37 3.60 12.28
C PRO A 92 1.20 4.78 11.79
N ALA A 93 0.65 5.59 10.88
CA ALA A 93 1.25 6.88 10.61
C ALA A 93 1.32 7.56 11.97
N ALA A 94 2.52 7.95 12.40
CA ALA A 94 2.64 8.86 13.52
C ALA A 94 1.80 10.06 13.11
N VAL A 95 0.57 10.16 13.65
CA VAL A 95 -0.28 11.31 13.42
C VAL A 95 0.55 12.45 13.96
N ALA A 96 1.12 13.23 13.04
CA ALA A 96 1.87 14.39 13.41
C ALA A 96 0.86 15.32 14.08
N HIS A 97 0.82 15.31 15.41
CA HIS A 97 0.15 16.34 16.21
C HIS A 97 1.03 17.60 16.19
N GLY A 98 1.48 18.00 14.99
CA GLY A 98 2.19 19.25 14.81
C GLY A 98 1.20 20.37 15.05
N ALA A 99 1.58 21.31 15.93
CA ALA A 99 0.88 22.57 16.09
C ALA A 99 0.72 23.22 14.71
N GLY A 100 -0.53 23.32 14.22
CA GLY A 100 -0.86 23.84 12.88
C GLY A 100 -1.65 22.89 11.98
N HIS A 101 -1.94 21.64 12.37
CA HIS A 101 -2.87 20.82 11.60
C HIS A 101 -4.33 21.27 11.81
N VAL A 102 -5.00 21.65 10.71
CA VAL A 102 -6.41 22.10 10.66
C VAL A 102 -7.40 21.13 11.36
N LEU A 103 -7.02 19.85 11.50
CA LEU A 103 -7.83 18.80 12.13
C LEU A 103 -7.30 18.34 13.50
N GLY A 104 -6.23 18.96 14.01
CA GLY A 104 -5.57 18.54 15.25
C GLY A 104 -6.51 18.55 16.46
N ASP A 105 -7.35 19.59 16.57
CA ASP A 105 -8.30 19.73 17.67
C ASP A 105 -9.72 19.24 17.31
N VAL A 106 -10.02 19.13 16.01
CA VAL A 106 -11.32 18.64 15.52
C VAL A 106 -11.52 17.17 15.86
N LEU A 107 -10.46 16.37 15.80
CA LEU A 107 -10.53 14.94 16.07
C LEU A 107 -10.81 14.65 17.55
N PRO A 108 -10.10 15.22 18.54
CA PRO A 108 -10.48 15.15 19.95
C PRO A 108 -11.92 15.64 20.22
N TRP A 109 -12.31 16.77 19.64
CA TRP A 109 -13.66 17.32 19.79
C TRP A 109 -14.77 16.37 19.29
N ALA A 110 -14.53 15.69 18.17
CA ALA A 110 -15.48 14.73 17.61
C ALA A 110 -15.54 13.44 18.44
N LEU A 111 -14.40 12.99 18.97
CA LEU A 111 -14.33 11.81 19.85
C LEU A 111 -15.11 12.03 21.15
N ASP A 112 -15.06 13.23 21.73
CA ASP A 112 -15.81 13.61 22.94
C ASP A 112 -17.33 13.74 22.69
N ARG A 113 -17.79 13.68 21.43
CA ARG A 113 -19.18 13.93 21.02
C ARG A 113 -19.78 12.81 20.16
N LEU A 114 -19.20 11.60 20.22
CA LEU A 114 -19.68 10.44 19.46
C LEU A 114 -21.12 10.03 19.80
N ASP A 115 -21.62 10.45 20.97
CA ASP A 115 -23.00 10.27 21.44
C ASP A 115 -24.01 11.17 20.71
N ARG A 116 -23.55 12.12 19.89
CA ARG A 116 -24.40 13.13 19.24
C ARG A 116 -24.26 13.11 17.71
N PRO A 117 -25.35 13.38 16.97
CA PRO A 117 -25.27 13.53 15.52
C PRO A 117 -24.36 14.72 15.18
N THR A 118 -23.28 14.44 14.46
CA THR A 118 -22.29 15.44 14.05
C THR A 118 -22.40 15.65 12.54
N THR A 119 -22.59 16.89 12.10
CA THR A 119 -22.66 17.21 10.66
C THR A 119 -21.32 17.71 10.12
N VAL A 120 -21.14 17.64 8.80
CA VAL A 120 -19.96 18.20 8.11
C VAL A 120 -19.80 19.70 8.40
N ARG A 121 -20.91 20.42 8.60
CA ARG A 121 -20.89 21.85 8.94
C ARG A 121 -20.33 22.08 10.35
N ASP A 122 -20.58 21.18 11.29
CA ASP A 122 -20.08 21.30 12.67
C ASP A 122 -18.57 21.05 12.71
N LEU A 123 -18.11 20.02 12.01
CA LEU A 123 -16.68 19.75 11.82
C LEU A 123 -15.94 20.91 11.15
N ALA A 124 -16.55 21.50 10.11
CA ALA A 124 -15.98 22.66 9.41
C ALA A 124 -15.93 23.93 10.28
N ARG A 125 -16.87 24.08 11.22
CA ARG A 125 -16.86 25.17 12.19
C ARG A 125 -15.72 24.99 13.18
N GLU A 126 -15.60 23.80 13.76
CA GLU A 126 -14.54 23.48 14.72
C GLU A 126 -13.16 23.67 14.08
N ALA A 127 -12.94 23.14 12.87
CA ALA A 127 -11.69 23.30 12.14
C ALA A 127 -11.28 24.77 11.93
N ARG A 128 -12.26 25.66 11.72
CA ARG A 128 -12.01 27.11 11.58
C ARG A 128 -11.70 27.78 12.91
N MET A 129 -12.29 27.32 14.01
CA MET A 129 -11.98 27.83 15.35
C MET A 129 -10.57 27.40 15.77
N SER A 130 -10.17 26.16 15.49
CA SER A 130 -8.82 25.65 15.74
C SER A 130 -7.76 26.41 14.91
N CYS A 131 -8.07 26.72 13.65
CA CYS A 131 -7.21 27.59 12.81
C CYS A 131 -7.08 29.02 13.36
N ALA A 132 -8.16 29.61 13.89
CA ALA A 132 -8.15 30.96 14.43
C ALA A 132 -7.38 31.07 15.76
N ALA A 133 -7.40 30.02 16.59
CA ALA A 133 -6.63 29.99 17.82
C ALA A 133 -5.10 29.86 17.58
N THR A 134 -4.69 29.30 16.44
CA THR A 134 -3.27 28.98 16.16
C THR A 134 -2.55 30.08 15.34
N SER A 135 -3.22 31.16 14.94
CA SER A 135 -2.60 32.25 14.19
C SER A 135 -1.82 33.22 15.08
N ALA A 136 -0.70 32.75 15.64
CA ALA A 136 0.38 33.59 16.17
C ALA A 136 1.72 32.88 15.94
N GLY A 137 2.02 32.52 14.69
CA GLY A 137 3.27 31.83 14.34
C GLY A 137 3.35 31.47 12.85
N SER A 138 4.13 32.26 12.11
CA SER A 138 4.39 32.20 10.67
C SER A 138 4.77 30.82 10.10
N SER A 139 4.19 30.44 8.95
CA SER A 139 4.94 29.94 7.78
C SER A 139 4.05 29.91 6.53
N ALA A 140 4.35 30.79 5.57
CA ALA A 140 3.71 30.82 4.26
C ALA A 140 4.15 29.61 3.43
N TYR A 141 3.21 28.69 3.14
CA TYR A 141 3.45 27.58 2.23
C TYR A 141 3.29 28.07 0.77
N PRO A 142 4.31 27.95 -0.11
CA PRO A 142 4.15 28.36 -1.49
C PRO A 142 3.27 27.37 -2.24
N ARG A 143 2.16 27.86 -2.82
CA ARG A 143 1.35 27.11 -3.78
C ARG A 143 2.17 26.82 -5.04
N LYS A 144 2.52 25.55 -5.30
CA LYS A 144 2.91 25.12 -6.65
C LYS A 144 1.67 25.16 -7.56
N PRO A 145 1.75 25.77 -8.76
CA PRO A 145 0.65 25.74 -9.72
C PRO A 145 0.44 24.32 -10.26
N ILE A 146 -0.82 23.92 -10.36
CA ILE A 146 -1.26 22.67 -10.98
C ILE A 146 -0.98 22.79 -12.49
N ALA A 147 -0.18 21.87 -13.04
CA ALA A 147 0.02 21.76 -14.49
C ALA A 147 -1.28 21.30 -15.15
N ALA A 148 -1.67 21.97 -16.24
CA ALA A 148 -2.84 21.60 -17.03
C ALA A 148 -2.67 20.21 -17.68
N PRO A 149 -3.74 19.41 -17.81
CA PRO A 149 -3.67 18.08 -18.40
C PRO A 149 -3.34 18.13 -19.89
N SER A 150 -2.37 17.30 -20.30
CA SER A 150 -1.94 17.09 -21.68
C SER A 150 -3.08 16.57 -22.57
N ALA A 151 -3.10 17.03 -23.83
CA ALA A 151 -4.12 16.70 -24.84
C ALA A 151 -4.33 15.18 -25.07
N PRO A 152 -5.55 14.75 -25.50
CA PRO A 152 -5.87 13.34 -25.64
C PRO A 152 -5.13 12.66 -26.79
N VAL A 153 -4.63 11.45 -26.52
CA VAL A 153 -4.03 10.53 -27.48
C VAL A 153 -5.05 10.14 -28.55
N ARG A 154 -4.69 10.36 -29.81
CA ARG A 154 -5.48 10.02 -31.00
C ARG A 154 -5.45 8.50 -31.22
N THR A 155 -6.54 7.81 -30.94
CA THR A 155 -6.71 6.38 -31.23
C THR A 155 -6.83 6.15 -32.74
N THR A 156 -5.86 5.50 -33.35
CA THR A 156 -5.97 4.96 -34.71
C THR A 156 -6.79 3.67 -34.69
N GLY A 157 -7.96 3.68 -35.34
CA GLY A 157 -8.83 2.52 -35.48
C GLY A 157 -8.30 1.48 -36.48
N PRO A 158 -8.73 0.20 -36.38
CA PRO A 158 -8.26 -0.86 -37.25
C PRO A 158 -8.90 -0.79 -38.64
N GLY A 159 -8.06 -0.84 -39.67
CA GLY A 159 -8.46 -0.79 -41.07
C GLY A 159 -9.27 -2.02 -41.51
N ARG A 160 -10.45 -1.76 -42.06
CA ARG A 160 -11.21 -2.69 -42.90
C ARG A 160 -10.40 -2.98 -44.18
N ARG A 161 -10.19 -4.25 -44.52
CA ARG A 161 -9.95 -4.68 -45.90
C ARG A 161 -11.01 -5.71 -46.30
N SER A 162 -11.94 -5.24 -47.11
CA SER A 162 -12.83 -6.01 -47.97
C SER A 162 -12.12 -6.34 -49.29
N GLY A 163 -12.28 -7.55 -49.82
CA GLY A 163 -11.88 -7.89 -51.19
C GLY A 163 -11.77 -9.39 -51.47
N SER A 164 -12.88 -10.00 -51.94
CA SER A 164 -12.96 -11.29 -52.66
C SER A 164 -12.71 -11.04 -54.18
N PRO A 165 -12.77 -12.01 -55.12
CA PRO A 165 -12.32 -13.42 -55.18
C PRO A 165 -11.46 -13.71 -56.47
N ALA A 166 -11.17 -15.01 -56.73
CA ALA A 166 -10.97 -15.69 -58.04
C ALA A 166 -9.56 -16.21 -58.39
N GLY A 167 -9.52 -17.47 -58.91
CA GLY A 167 -8.62 -17.84 -60.02
C GLY A 167 -7.67 -19.04 -59.85
N ARG A 168 -8.15 -20.25 -60.17
CA ARG A 168 -7.49 -21.41 -60.86
C ARG A 168 -5.94 -21.64 -60.79
N ARG A 169 -5.59 -22.86 -60.31
CA ARG A 169 -4.76 -23.99 -60.89
C ARG A 169 -3.33 -23.73 -61.44
N PRO A 170 -2.51 -24.78 -61.72
CA PRO A 170 -2.27 -26.04 -60.99
C PRO A 170 -0.75 -26.36 -60.86
N GLY A 171 -0.44 -27.40 -60.07
CA GLY A 171 0.86 -28.09 -60.01
C GLY A 171 0.72 -29.34 -59.17
#